data_AF-A0A1X7HPE9-F1
#
_entry.id   AF-A0A1X7HPE9-F1
#
_cell.length_a   1.000
_cell.length_b   1.000
_cell.length_c   1.000
_cell.angle_alpha   90.00
_cell.angle_beta   90.00
_cell.angle_gamma   90.00
#
_symmetry.space_group_name_H-M   'P 1'
#
loop_
_entity.id
_entity.type
_entity.pdbx_description
1 polymer ?
#
loop_
_entity_poly.entity_id
_entity_poly.type
_entity_poly.pdbx_seq_one_letter_code
_entity_poly.pdbx_strand_id
1 'polypeptide(L)'
;MNSAGAVFRVFWLDETKDKKWTREIIAIAAIMTIIMFVIPASYTTLSVHSLGNLLKGAMTVTLYLSILSAISLMRDRRYKLLHSLPIGKNMFIFLYALVVFIKNYALRVMPIVLSVLTVSCHHDQLTFFQSVLAAIGFAIAGLAASLCGIGAIIFAYDRNYLQFKTRRSRIKFNWLKREFVRFASDKVIFINHVGYSLFIIFFIVNAIMVSDVTGGFLLFILSLLSTCSTPSVLFSYEKPYRNLLLTLPVSLKSLFWSKYGFSIAITLPLYAVAYTIVHISNPEMYKLDLLVLMLCSLGLTTFIKLYFDYKRPNDSWSHSRQMFEHKRKYKIWAMSMSVSVTWMLYLYVNLAAIIALQLLLTKVFLYVIKKEDPSQRILER
;
A
#
# COMPACT_ATOMS: atom_id res chain seq x y z
N MET A 1 -23.84 -22.10 -18.50
CA MET A 1 -22.53 -21.81 -17.87
C MET A 1 -22.72 -21.52 -16.37
N ASN A 2 -23.28 -22.47 -15.59
CA ASN A 2 -23.80 -22.18 -14.23
C ASN A 2 -23.09 -22.96 -13.11
N SER A 3 -21.91 -23.54 -13.35
CA SER A 3 -21.21 -24.25 -12.28
C SER A 3 -20.44 -23.27 -11.39
N ALA A 4 -20.46 -23.51 -10.07
CA ALA A 4 -19.66 -22.76 -9.09
C ALA A 4 -18.18 -22.68 -9.48
N GLY A 5 -17.66 -23.75 -10.11
CA GLY A 5 -16.30 -23.79 -10.64
C GLY A 5 -16.03 -22.80 -11.77
N ALA A 6 -17.00 -22.55 -12.67
CA ALA A 6 -16.84 -21.55 -13.72
C ALA A 6 -16.75 -20.13 -13.13
N VAL A 7 -17.58 -19.83 -12.13
CA VAL A 7 -17.56 -18.52 -11.46
C VAL A 7 -16.31 -18.32 -10.60
N PHE A 8 -15.85 -19.37 -9.92
CA PHE A 8 -14.54 -19.36 -9.25
C PHE A 8 -13.41 -19.05 -10.24
N ARG A 9 -13.38 -19.70 -11.41
CA ARG A 9 -12.37 -19.42 -12.44
C ARG A 9 -12.43 -17.97 -12.93
N VAL A 10 -13.63 -17.41 -13.11
CA VAL A 10 -13.79 -16.01 -13.52
C VAL A 10 -13.25 -15.06 -12.44
N PHE A 11 -13.60 -15.25 -11.16
CA PHE A 11 -13.05 -14.43 -10.07
C PHE A 11 -11.54 -14.59 -9.94
N TRP A 12 -11.04 -15.82 -10.04
CA TRP A 12 -9.62 -16.10 -9.99
C TRP A 12 -8.87 -15.40 -11.12
N LEU A 13 -9.34 -15.52 -12.37
CA LEU A 13 -8.74 -14.86 -13.53
C LEU A 13 -8.78 -13.35 -13.42
N ASP A 14 -9.87 -12.77 -12.94
CA ASP A 14 -10.00 -11.31 -12.79
C ASP A 14 -9.06 -10.77 -11.69
N GLU A 15 -8.98 -11.45 -10.55
CA GLU A 15 -8.09 -11.08 -9.44
C GLU A 15 -6.60 -11.33 -9.76
N THR A 16 -6.29 -12.19 -10.72
CA THR A 16 -4.92 -12.61 -11.04
C THR A 16 -4.45 -12.13 -12.41
N LYS A 17 -5.29 -11.34 -13.09
CA LYS A 17 -4.98 -10.73 -14.37
C LYS A 17 -3.69 -9.90 -14.28
N ASP A 18 -2.81 -10.12 -15.26
CA ASP A 18 -1.50 -9.46 -15.40
C ASP A 18 -0.45 -9.78 -14.31
N LYS A 19 -0.74 -10.72 -13.40
CA LYS A 19 0.25 -11.17 -12.41
C LYS A 19 1.27 -12.12 -13.03
N LYS A 20 2.55 -11.83 -12.78
CA LYS A 20 3.66 -12.77 -13.06
C LYS A 20 3.90 -13.64 -11.83
N TRP A 21 3.14 -14.73 -11.73
CA TRP A 21 3.20 -15.65 -10.59
C TRP A 21 4.60 -16.16 -10.26
N THR A 22 5.41 -16.44 -11.27
CA THR A 22 6.81 -16.87 -11.10
C THR A 22 7.61 -15.88 -10.26
N ARG A 23 7.42 -14.56 -10.46
CA ARG A 23 8.12 -13.53 -9.68
C ARG A 23 7.59 -13.41 -8.26
N GLU A 24 6.28 -13.55 -8.05
CA GLU A 24 5.71 -13.55 -6.69
C GLU A 24 6.24 -14.75 -5.91
N ILE A 25 6.25 -15.96 -6.50
CA ILE A 25 6.75 -17.18 -5.87
C ILE A 25 8.24 -17.05 -5.54
N ILE A 26 9.07 -16.54 -6.46
CA ILE A 26 10.50 -16.32 -6.20
C ILE A 26 10.69 -15.31 -5.05
N ALA A 27 9.92 -14.22 -5.01
CA ALA A 27 10.01 -13.24 -3.94
C ALA A 27 9.60 -13.84 -2.58
N ILE A 28 8.55 -14.66 -2.55
CA ILE A 28 8.11 -15.38 -1.35
C ILE A 28 9.22 -16.33 -0.89
N ALA A 29 9.77 -17.15 -1.79
CA ALA A 29 10.86 -18.07 -1.46
C ALA A 29 12.10 -17.34 -0.94
N ALA A 30 12.45 -16.19 -1.51
CA ALA A 30 13.54 -15.36 -1.03
C ALA A 30 13.28 -14.84 0.40
N ILE A 31 12.06 -14.36 0.68
CA ILE A 31 11.68 -13.91 2.03
C ILE A 31 11.75 -15.07 3.03
N MET A 32 11.21 -16.25 2.67
CA MET A 32 11.29 -17.44 3.51
C MET A 32 12.74 -17.81 3.83
N THR A 33 13.61 -17.81 2.80
CA THR A 33 15.04 -18.10 2.95
C THR A 33 15.73 -17.10 3.88
N ILE A 34 15.41 -15.81 3.75
CA ILE A 34 15.96 -14.77 4.64
C ILE A 34 15.51 -15.02 6.09
N ILE A 35 14.22 -15.29 6.32
CA ILE A 35 13.70 -15.55 7.67
C ILE A 35 14.33 -16.81 8.27
N MET A 36 14.51 -17.86 7.47
CA MET A 36 15.01 -19.15 7.97
C MET A 36 16.52 -19.18 8.21
N PHE A 37 17.31 -18.47 7.39
CA PHE A 37 18.76 -18.66 7.35
C PHE A 37 19.58 -17.39 7.59
N VAL A 38 18.99 -16.20 7.43
CA VAL A 38 19.73 -14.92 7.50
C VAL A 38 19.43 -14.18 8.81
N ILE A 39 18.17 -14.16 9.23
CA ILE A 39 17.78 -13.48 10.48
C ILE A 39 18.19 -14.38 11.66
N PRO A 40 18.92 -13.87 12.66
CA PRO A 40 19.28 -14.66 13.83
C PRO A 40 18.04 -15.18 14.55
N ALA A 41 18.09 -16.45 14.96
CA ALA A 41 16.95 -17.17 15.52
C ALA A 41 16.28 -16.44 16.69
N SER A 42 17.08 -15.77 17.53
CA SER A 42 16.61 -14.96 18.67
C SER A 42 15.56 -13.90 18.32
N TYR A 43 15.52 -13.42 17.07
CA TYR A 43 14.57 -12.41 16.61
C TYR A 43 13.34 -13.00 15.89
N THR A 44 13.36 -14.29 15.58
CA THR A 44 12.31 -14.97 14.80
C THR A 44 11.62 -16.10 15.55
N THR A 45 12.27 -16.69 16.55
CA THR A 45 11.72 -17.80 17.31
C THR A 45 10.61 -17.31 18.22
N LEU A 46 9.47 -17.99 18.19
CA LEU A 46 8.30 -17.69 19.00
C LEU A 46 8.03 -18.85 19.95
N SER A 47 7.87 -18.54 21.23
CA SER A 47 7.34 -19.49 22.22
C SER A 47 5.82 -19.59 22.12
N VAL A 48 5.23 -20.62 22.72
CA VAL A 48 3.77 -20.86 22.72
C VAL A 48 2.97 -19.62 23.16
N HIS A 49 3.46 -18.87 24.15
CA HIS A 49 2.80 -17.67 24.66
C HIS A 49 2.74 -16.51 23.65
N SER A 50 3.66 -16.48 22.68
CA SER A 50 3.76 -15.43 21.67
C SER A 50 2.99 -15.74 20.36
N LEU A 51 2.55 -16.99 20.17
CA LEU A 51 1.73 -17.42 19.02
C LEU A 51 0.42 -16.62 18.91
N GLY A 52 -0.19 -16.27 20.04
CA GLY A 52 -1.42 -15.47 20.07
C GLY A 52 -1.25 -14.08 19.46
N ASN A 53 -0.09 -13.45 19.62
CA ASN A 53 0.19 -12.14 19.05
C ASN A 53 0.42 -12.24 17.53
N LEU A 54 1.13 -13.28 17.07
CA LEU A 54 1.27 -13.55 15.65
C LEU A 54 -0.09 -13.83 14.99
N LEU A 55 -0.98 -14.58 15.67
CA LEU A 55 -2.34 -14.86 15.19
C LEU A 55 -3.17 -13.60 15.05
N LYS A 56 -3.18 -12.73 16.07
CA LYS A 56 -3.87 -11.43 16.00
C LYS A 56 -3.34 -10.58 14.85
N GLY A 57 -2.02 -10.51 14.66
CA GLY A 57 -1.39 -9.78 13.56
C GLY A 57 -1.80 -10.33 12.19
N ALA A 58 -1.70 -11.64 12.00
CA ALA A 58 -2.08 -12.31 10.76
C ALA A 58 -3.58 -12.12 10.45
N MET A 59 -4.46 -12.28 11.44
CA MET A 59 -5.90 -12.04 11.28
C MET A 59 -6.19 -10.59 10.89
N THR A 60 -5.54 -9.62 11.53
CA THR A 60 -5.74 -8.18 11.25
C THR A 60 -5.34 -7.83 9.82
N VAL A 61 -4.17 -8.29 9.37
CA VAL A 61 -3.71 -8.10 7.98
C VAL A 61 -4.70 -8.75 7.00
N THR A 62 -5.19 -9.94 7.30
CA THR A 62 -6.11 -10.68 6.43
C THR A 62 -7.46 -10.00 6.32
N LEU A 63 -8.01 -9.56 7.45
CA LEU A 63 -9.27 -8.82 7.51
C LEU A 63 -9.17 -7.52 6.70
N TYR A 64 -8.09 -6.77 6.89
CA TYR A 64 -7.81 -5.55 6.16
C TYR A 64 -7.74 -5.77 4.64
N LEU A 65 -6.96 -6.76 4.19
CA LEU A 65 -6.84 -7.09 2.77
C LEU A 65 -8.16 -7.57 2.17
N SER A 66 -8.97 -8.29 2.95
CA SER A 66 -10.27 -8.81 2.52
C SER A 66 -11.33 -7.72 2.40
N ILE A 67 -11.35 -6.76 3.33
CA ILE A 67 -12.17 -5.56 3.25
C ILE A 67 -11.81 -4.74 2.01
N LEU A 68 -10.52 -4.48 1.78
CA LEU A 68 -10.06 -3.75 0.58
C LEU A 68 -10.47 -4.46 -0.71
N SER A 69 -10.35 -5.79 -0.74
CA SER A 69 -10.78 -6.63 -1.86
C SER A 69 -12.26 -6.46 -2.15
N ALA A 70 -13.11 -6.62 -1.12
CA ALA A 70 -14.56 -6.53 -1.24
C ALA A 70 -15.02 -5.14 -1.69
N ILE A 71 -14.44 -4.08 -1.14
CA ILE A 71 -14.78 -2.70 -1.52
C ILE A 71 -14.40 -2.42 -2.98
N SER A 72 -13.25 -2.91 -3.42
CA SER A 72 -12.83 -2.79 -4.83
C SER A 72 -13.80 -3.51 -5.75
N LEU A 73 -14.25 -4.69 -5.36
CA LEU A 73 -15.18 -5.52 -6.11
C LEU A 73 -16.56 -4.86 -6.26
N MET A 74 -17.13 -4.32 -5.18
CA MET A 74 -18.45 -3.67 -5.21
C MET A 74 -18.53 -2.47 -6.17
N ARG A 75 -17.37 -1.87 -6.50
CA ARG A 75 -17.30 -0.72 -7.40
C ARG A 75 -17.26 -1.11 -8.87
N ASP A 76 -16.90 -2.35 -9.20
CA ASP A 76 -16.79 -2.79 -10.58
C ASP A 76 -18.17 -3.01 -11.23
N ARG A 77 -18.34 -2.54 -12.47
CA ARG A 77 -19.55 -2.78 -13.26
C ARG A 77 -19.71 -4.25 -13.63
N ARG A 78 -18.61 -4.98 -13.83
CA ARG A 78 -18.65 -6.43 -14.11
C ARG A 78 -19.20 -7.21 -12.93
N TYR A 79 -18.96 -6.73 -11.71
CA TYR A 79 -19.52 -7.32 -10.51
C TYR A 79 -21.04 -7.25 -10.47
N LYS A 80 -21.65 -6.15 -10.90
CA LYS A 80 -23.11 -6.04 -10.99
C LYS A 80 -23.71 -7.06 -11.96
N LEU A 81 -23.00 -7.36 -13.05
CA LEU A 81 -23.37 -8.41 -14.00
C LEU A 81 -23.17 -9.81 -13.41
N LEU A 82 -22.10 -10.03 -12.64
CA LEU A 82 -21.84 -11.30 -11.95
C LEU A 82 -22.87 -11.56 -10.83
N HIS A 83 -23.38 -10.51 -10.18
CA HIS A 83 -24.44 -10.61 -9.17
C HIS A 83 -25.83 -10.89 -9.80
N SER A 84 -25.99 -10.67 -11.11
CA SER A 84 -27.19 -11.08 -11.86
C SER A 84 -27.16 -12.54 -12.33
N LEU A 85 -26.05 -13.27 -12.09
CA LEU A 85 -26.00 -14.69 -12.36
C LEU A 85 -26.89 -15.47 -11.37
N PRO A 86 -27.45 -16.62 -11.77
CA PRO A 86 -28.35 -17.43 -10.95
C PRO A 86 -27.56 -18.25 -9.91
N ILE A 87 -26.78 -17.58 -9.05
CA ILE A 87 -26.00 -18.19 -7.98
C ILE A 87 -26.47 -17.62 -6.65
N GLY A 88 -26.67 -18.49 -5.66
CA GLY A 88 -27.04 -18.06 -4.32
C GLY A 88 -25.98 -17.12 -3.73
N LYS A 89 -26.44 -16.02 -3.12
CA LYS A 89 -25.57 -14.98 -2.53
C LYS A 89 -24.52 -15.52 -1.54
N ASN A 90 -24.88 -16.53 -0.74
CA ASN A 90 -23.94 -17.14 0.20
C ASN A 90 -22.81 -17.88 -0.52
N MET A 91 -23.15 -18.60 -1.59
CA MET A 91 -22.16 -19.28 -2.45
C MET A 91 -21.26 -18.26 -3.14
N PHE A 92 -21.83 -17.14 -3.60
CA PHE A 92 -21.08 -16.05 -4.18
C PHE A 92 -20.03 -15.48 -3.19
N ILE A 93 -20.45 -15.14 -1.97
CA ILE A 93 -19.59 -14.61 -0.91
C ILE A 93 -18.48 -15.60 -0.60
N PHE A 94 -18.83 -16.88 -0.46
CA PHE A 94 -17.88 -17.95 -0.17
C PHE A 94 -16.82 -18.10 -1.26
N LEU A 95 -17.23 -18.18 -2.54
CA LEU A 95 -16.31 -18.34 -3.66
C LEU A 95 -15.36 -17.14 -3.79
N TYR A 96 -15.87 -15.92 -3.61
CA TYR A 96 -15.00 -14.74 -3.64
C TYR A 96 -14.05 -14.70 -2.44
N ALA A 97 -14.53 -15.02 -1.24
CA ALA A 97 -13.69 -15.13 -0.06
C ALA A 97 -12.60 -16.18 -0.19
N LEU A 98 -12.90 -17.32 -0.83
CA LEU A 98 -11.92 -18.34 -1.13
C LEU A 98 -10.82 -17.83 -2.08
N VAL A 99 -11.19 -17.11 -3.15
CA VAL A 99 -10.22 -16.50 -4.08
C VAL A 99 -9.32 -15.51 -3.35
N VAL A 100 -9.89 -14.65 -2.50
CA VAL A 100 -9.15 -13.65 -1.72
C VAL A 100 -8.24 -14.31 -0.69
N PHE A 101 -8.74 -15.34 0.00
CA PHE A 101 -7.96 -16.14 0.94
C PHE A 101 -6.74 -16.76 0.23
N ILE A 102 -6.95 -17.46 -0.90
CA ILE A 102 -5.84 -18.08 -1.63
C ILE A 102 -4.83 -17.01 -2.08
N LYS A 103 -5.30 -15.94 -2.72
CA LYS A 103 -4.44 -14.89 -3.29
C LYS A 103 -3.65 -14.12 -2.24
N ASN A 104 -4.30 -13.70 -1.16
CA ASN A 104 -3.72 -12.76 -0.20
C ASN A 104 -3.19 -13.47 1.04
N TYR A 105 -3.88 -14.48 1.55
CA TYR A 105 -3.49 -15.15 2.78
C TYR A 105 -2.57 -16.34 2.50
N ALA A 106 -3.06 -17.34 1.76
CA ALA A 106 -2.33 -18.58 1.52
C ALA A 106 -1.01 -18.35 0.77
N LEU A 107 -0.99 -17.42 -0.20
CA LEU A 107 0.20 -17.14 -0.98
C LEU A 107 1.14 -16.09 -0.39
N ARG A 108 0.69 -15.18 0.49
CA ARG A 108 1.55 -14.07 0.97
C ARG A 108 1.81 -14.08 2.47
N VAL A 109 0.78 -14.38 3.27
CA VAL A 109 0.89 -14.36 4.73
C VAL A 109 1.33 -15.72 5.27
N MET A 110 0.72 -16.80 4.77
CA MET A 110 0.97 -18.16 5.25
C MET A 110 2.43 -18.61 5.07
N PRO A 111 3.14 -18.31 3.97
CA PRO A 111 4.55 -18.71 3.83
C PRO A 111 5.46 -18.06 4.88
N ILE A 112 5.16 -16.81 5.27
CA ILE A 112 5.88 -16.10 6.33
C ILE A 112 5.60 -16.78 7.68
N VAL A 113 4.34 -17.03 7.99
CA VAL A 113 3.93 -17.73 9.22
C VAL A 113 4.58 -19.12 9.31
N LEU A 114 4.56 -19.89 8.22
CA LEU A 114 5.19 -21.21 8.17
C LEU A 114 6.71 -21.13 8.36
N SER A 115 7.37 -20.12 7.81
CA SER A 115 8.82 -19.93 8.02
C SER A 115 9.13 -19.68 9.50
N VAL A 116 8.36 -18.80 10.15
CA VAL A 116 8.50 -18.50 11.58
C VAL A 116 8.25 -19.74 12.45
N LEU A 117 7.20 -20.51 12.14
CA LEU A 117 6.90 -21.76 12.85
C LEU A 117 8.01 -22.81 12.66
N THR A 118 8.57 -22.92 11.45
CA THR A 118 9.66 -23.85 11.14
C THR A 118 10.93 -23.50 11.90
N VAL A 119 11.31 -22.21 11.94
CA VAL A 119 12.47 -21.75 12.72
C VAL A 119 12.25 -21.98 14.22
N SER A 120 11.04 -21.74 14.71
CA SER A 120 10.68 -21.95 16.12
C SER A 120 10.71 -23.43 16.51
N CYS A 121 10.32 -24.33 15.59
CA CYS A 121 10.44 -25.78 15.78
C CYS A 121 11.90 -26.25 15.72
N HIS A 122 12.72 -25.67 14.86
CA HIS A 122 14.13 -26.04 14.71
C HIS A 122 15.00 -25.66 15.91
N HIS A 123 14.61 -24.62 16.65
CA HIS A 123 15.30 -24.13 17.85
C HIS A 123 14.58 -24.54 19.15
N ASP A 124 13.82 -25.63 19.12
CA ASP A 124 13.16 -26.26 20.27
C ASP A 124 12.20 -25.35 21.07
N GLN A 125 11.74 -24.23 20.48
CA GLN A 125 10.77 -23.33 21.11
C GLN A 125 9.32 -23.82 20.95
N LEU A 126 9.07 -24.64 19.92
CA LEU A 126 7.79 -25.30 19.66
C LEU A 126 8.03 -26.75 19.29
N THR A 127 7.13 -27.64 19.71
CA THR A 127 7.14 -29.00 19.18
C THR A 127 6.61 -29.02 17.74
N PHE A 128 6.97 -30.07 16.99
CA PHE A 128 6.43 -30.28 15.64
C PHE A 128 4.90 -30.29 15.64
N PHE A 129 4.29 -30.99 16.60
CA PHE A 129 2.84 -31.05 16.74
C PHE A 129 2.20 -29.68 17.03
N GLN A 130 2.80 -28.88 17.93
CA GLN A 130 2.35 -27.51 18.20
C GLN A 130 2.46 -26.62 16.94
N SER A 131 3.51 -26.78 16.16
CA SER A 131 3.73 -26.04 14.92
C SER A 131 2.69 -26.39 13.85
N VAL A 132 2.34 -27.67 13.70
CA VAL A 132 1.30 -28.13 12.77
C VAL A 132 -0.08 -27.62 13.21
N LEU A 133 -0.43 -27.76 14.48
CA LEU A 133 -1.70 -27.25 15.01
C LEU A 133 -1.80 -25.72 14.88
N ALA A 134 -0.72 -25.00 15.16
CA ALA A 134 -0.66 -23.56 14.94
C ALA A 134 -0.92 -23.25 13.47
N ALA A 135 -0.21 -23.88 12.52
CA ALA A 135 -0.39 -23.65 11.10
C ALA A 135 -1.85 -23.88 10.63
N ILE A 136 -2.50 -24.94 11.12
CA ILE A 136 -3.93 -25.21 10.84
C ILE A 136 -4.79 -24.09 11.43
N GLY A 137 -4.56 -23.70 12.68
CA GLY A 137 -5.27 -22.60 13.34
C GLY A 137 -5.14 -21.27 12.59
N PHE A 138 -3.94 -20.93 12.12
CA PHE A 138 -3.68 -19.78 11.26
C PHE A 138 -4.47 -19.86 9.94
N ALA A 139 -4.44 -21.00 9.26
CA ALA A 139 -5.18 -21.20 8.00
C ALA A 139 -6.70 -20.99 8.18
N ILE A 140 -7.28 -21.59 9.23
CA ILE A 140 -8.70 -21.44 9.58
C ILE A 140 -9.02 -19.97 9.90
N ALA A 141 -8.20 -19.33 10.75
CA ALA A 141 -8.39 -17.94 11.12
C ALA A 141 -8.30 -16.98 9.93
N GLY A 142 -7.39 -17.24 8.97
CA GLY A 142 -7.28 -16.48 7.74
C GLY A 142 -8.52 -16.61 6.84
N LEU A 143 -9.07 -17.82 6.72
CA LEU A 143 -10.30 -18.04 5.96
C LEU A 143 -11.50 -17.36 6.63
N ALA A 144 -11.64 -17.50 7.95
CA ALA A 144 -12.68 -16.84 8.74
C ALA A 144 -12.59 -15.32 8.62
N ALA A 145 -11.39 -14.73 8.75
CA ALA A 145 -11.18 -13.30 8.57
C ALA A 145 -11.55 -12.82 7.16
N SER A 146 -11.29 -13.64 6.14
CA SER A 146 -11.65 -13.33 4.75
C SER A 146 -13.17 -13.35 4.54
N LEU A 147 -13.85 -14.37 5.06
CA LEU A 147 -15.31 -14.48 5.03
C LEU A 147 -15.98 -13.32 5.78
N CYS A 148 -15.50 -13.00 6.98
CA CYS A 148 -16.01 -11.88 7.77
C CYS A 148 -15.82 -10.54 7.06
N GLY A 149 -14.61 -10.26 6.55
CA GLY A 149 -14.32 -9.00 5.87
C GLY A 149 -15.16 -8.80 4.60
N ILE A 150 -15.29 -9.83 3.78
CA ILE A 150 -16.07 -9.78 2.53
C ILE A 150 -17.58 -9.75 2.82
N GLY A 151 -18.05 -10.61 3.72
CA GLY A 151 -19.43 -10.67 4.14
C GLY A 151 -19.92 -9.35 4.73
N ALA A 152 -19.11 -8.71 5.59
CA ALA A 152 -19.44 -7.42 6.19
C ALA A 152 -19.60 -6.31 5.15
N ILE A 153 -18.71 -6.25 4.15
CA ILE A 153 -18.78 -5.23 3.10
C ILE A 153 -19.97 -5.46 2.15
N ILE A 154 -20.24 -6.71 1.77
CA ILE A 154 -21.40 -7.04 0.93
C ILE A 154 -22.70 -6.75 1.68
N PHE A 155 -22.80 -7.14 2.95
CA PHE A 155 -23.94 -6.81 3.80
C PHE A 155 -24.16 -5.30 3.92
N ALA A 156 -23.09 -4.54 4.20
CA ALA A 156 -23.15 -3.09 4.31
C ALA A 156 -23.51 -2.41 2.98
N TYR A 157 -23.09 -2.99 1.84
CA TYR A 157 -23.48 -2.51 0.52
C TYR A 157 -24.98 -2.74 0.25
N ASP A 158 -25.49 -3.95 0.50
CA ASP A 158 -26.89 -4.31 0.23
C ASP A 158 -27.87 -3.56 1.13
N ARG A 159 -27.48 -3.31 2.38
CA ARG A 159 -28.25 -2.48 3.32
C ARG A 159 -28.14 -0.98 3.06
N ASN A 160 -27.49 -0.58 1.97
CA ASN A 160 -27.28 0.82 1.58
C ASN A 160 -26.41 1.65 2.55
N TYR A 161 -25.75 1.03 3.54
CA TYR A 161 -24.78 1.73 4.39
C TYR A 161 -23.54 2.16 3.58
N LEU A 162 -23.16 1.38 2.57
CA LEU A 162 -22.06 1.68 1.65
C LEU A 162 -22.55 2.09 0.25
N GLN A 163 -23.31 3.17 0.13
CA GLN A 163 -23.63 3.71 -1.21
C GLN A 163 -22.42 4.35 -1.90
N PHE A 164 -22.16 3.94 -3.15
CA PHE A 164 -21.23 4.63 -4.06
C PHE A 164 -22.04 5.54 -4.99
N LYS A 165 -22.73 6.54 -4.43
CA LYS A 165 -23.44 7.53 -5.23
C LYS A 165 -22.41 8.42 -5.93
N THR A 166 -22.43 8.45 -7.25
CA THR A 166 -21.81 9.54 -8.03
C THR A 166 -22.62 10.81 -7.79
N ARG A 167 -22.36 11.51 -6.69
CA ARG A 167 -22.99 12.82 -6.45
C ARG A 167 -22.48 13.79 -7.52
N ARG A 168 -23.37 14.21 -8.42
CA ARG A 168 -23.16 15.42 -9.23
C ARG A 168 -23.21 16.60 -8.27
N SER A 169 -22.04 17.16 -7.99
CA SER A 169 -21.90 18.34 -7.16
C SER A 169 -22.34 19.57 -7.94
N ARG A 170 -23.29 20.36 -7.42
CA ARG A 170 -23.70 21.68 -7.97
C ARG A 170 -22.70 22.81 -7.64
N ILE A 171 -21.48 22.46 -7.19
CA ILE A 171 -20.52 23.40 -6.62
C ILE A 171 -19.63 24.00 -7.72
N LYS A 172 -19.32 25.30 -7.60
CA LYS A 172 -18.30 25.99 -8.41
C LYS A 172 -17.01 25.15 -8.49
N PHE A 173 -16.52 24.96 -9.70
CA PHE A 173 -15.43 24.05 -10.00
C PHE A 173 -14.09 24.57 -9.44
N ASN A 174 -13.44 23.76 -8.59
CA ASN A 174 -12.07 23.97 -8.11
C ASN A 174 -11.32 22.63 -8.18
N TRP A 175 -10.14 22.62 -8.81
CA TRP A 175 -9.31 21.43 -9.00
C TRP A 175 -8.91 20.75 -7.69
N LEU A 176 -8.50 21.52 -6.68
CA LEU A 176 -8.11 20.97 -5.39
C LEU A 176 -9.31 20.30 -4.71
N LYS A 177 -10.47 20.99 -4.71
CA LYS A 177 -11.72 20.46 -4.16
C LYS A 177 -12.19 19.19 -4.87
N ARG A 178 -12.03 19.13 -6.20
CA ARG A 178 -12.31 17.94 -7.00
C ARG A 178 -11.48 16.75 -6.54
N GLU A 179 -10.18 16.92 -6.30
CA GLU A 179 -9.30 15.83 -5.85
C GLU A 179 -9.70 15.35 -4.44
N PHE A 180 -10.01 16.25 -3.50
CA PHE A 180 -10.52 15.87 -2.17
C PHE A 180 -11.81 15.06 -2.24
N VAL A 181 -12.80 15.55 -2.99
CA VAL A 181 -14.08 14.84 -3.16
C VAL A 181 -13.83 13.47 -3.78
N ARG A 182 -12.95 13.38 -4.77
CA ARG A 182 -12.64 12.14 -5.48
C ARG A 182 -11.89 11.14 -4.59
N PHE A 183 -10.97 11.61 -3.75
CA PHE A 183 -10.26 10.80 -2.77
C PHE A 183 -11.20 10.25 -1.70
N ALA A 184 -12.05 11.11 -1.10
CA ALA A 184 -13.03 10.69 -0.11
C ALA A 184 -14.10 9.75 -0.71
N SER A 185 -14.44 9.93 -1.99
CA SER A 185 -15.40 9.07 -2.70
C SER A 185 -14.80 7.71 -3.07
N ASP A 186 -13.48 7.61 -3.26
CA ASP A 186 -12.80 6.35 -3.52
C ASP A 186 -12.42 5.65 -2.22
N LYS A 187 -13.36 4.87 -1.69
CA LYS A 187 -13.19 4.11 -0.44
C LYS A 187 -11.94 3.23 -0.44
N VAL A 188 -11.54 2.68 -1.59
CA VAL A 188 -10.35 1.81 -1.69
C VAL A 188 -9.09 2.64 -1.44
N ILE A 189 -8.97 3.79 -2.11
CA ILE A 189 -7.83 4.69 -1.97
C ILE A 189 -7.81 5.32 -0.57
N PHE A 190 -8.96 5.75 -0.06
CA PHE A 190 -9.10 6.34 1.27
C PHE A 190 -8.71 5.34 2.39
N ILE A 191 -9.30 4.15 2.41
CA ILE A 191 -9.01 3.12 3.41
C ILE A 191 -7.57 2.65 3.30
N ASN A 192 -7.04 2.53 2.06
CA ASN A 192 -5.63 2.19 1.90
C ASN A 192 -4.72 3.27 2.50
N HIS A 193 -5.03 4.54 2.29
CA HIS A 193 -4.26 5.63 2.89
C HIS A 193 -4.35 5.61 4.41
N VAL A 194 -5.55 5.52 4.99
CA VAL A 194 -5.75 5.49 6.44
C VAL A 194 -5.07 4.28 7.07
N GLY A 195 -5.29 3.08 6.53
CA GLY A 195 -4.69 1.85 7.04
C GLY A 195 -3.16 1.87 6.97
N TYR A 196 -2.60 2.39 5.88
CA TYR A 196 -1.16 2.52 5.74
C TYR A 196 -0.55 3.57 6.68
N SER A 197 -1.22 4.72 6.85
CA SER A 197 -0.83 5.74 7.82
C SER A 197 -0.83 5.19 9.24
N LEU A 198 -1.89 4.48 9.64
CA LEU A 198 -1.97 3.82 10.95
C LEU A 198 -0.89 2.76 11.13
N PHE A 199 -0.60 1.98 10.09
CA PHE A 199 0.44 0.96 10.13
C PHE A 199 1.83 1.57 10.34
N ILE A 200 2.17 2.67 9.64
CA ILE A 200 3.45 3.36 9.87
C ILE A 200 3.51 3.97 11.26
N ILE A 201 2.46 4.65 11.71
CA ILE A 201 2.42 5.25 13.05
C ILE A 201 2.63 4.16 14.11
N PHE A 202 1.92 3.04 14.00
CA PHE A 202 2.12 1.88 14.88
C PHE A 202 3.57 1.40 14.86
N PHE A 203 4.19 1.28 13.70
CA PHE A 203 5.58 0.83 13.58
C PHE A 203 6.57 1.82 14.22
N ILE A 204 6.37 3.12 14.02
CA ILE A 204 7.17 4.18 14.66
C ILE A 204 7.04 4.10 16.18
N VAL A 205 5.81 4.01 16.70
CA VAL A 205 5.55 3.91 18.14
C VAL A 205 6.20 2.67 18.73
N ASN A 206 6.05 1.49 18.12
CA ASN A 206 6.67 0.27 18.64
C ASN A 206 8.20 0.33 18.60
N ALA A 207 8.78 0.83 17.50
CA ALA A 207 10.23 0.95 17.40
C ALA A 207 10.82 1.81 18.52
N ILE A 208 10.15 2.91 18.86
CA ILE A 208 10.61 3.86 19.88
C ILE A 208 10.30 3.36 21.30
N MET A 209 9.07 2.89 21.55
CA MET A 209 8.58 2.61 22.91
C MET A 209 8.87 1.18 23.39
N VAL A 210 9.05 0.24 22.47
CA VAL A 210 9.22 -1.19 22.81
C VAL A 210 10.65 -1.66 22.54
N SER A 211 11.29 -1.09 21.53
CA SER A 211 12.64 -1.52 21.09
C SER A 211 13.72 -0.47 21.37
N ASP A 212 13.37 0.65 22.03
CA ASP A 212 14.27 1.76 22.39
C ASP A 212 15.21 2.20 21.25
N VAL A 213 14.68 2.19 20.02
CA VAL A 213 15.44 2.55 18.83
C VAL A 213 15.76 4.04 18.83
N THR A 214 17.06 4.38 18.76
CA THR A 214 17.55 5.76 18.74
C THR A 214 18.45 6.05 17.54
N GLY A 215 18.73 7.34 17.31
CA GLY A 215 19.71 7.80 16.33
C GLY A 215 19.42 7.43 14.87
N GLY A 216 20.43 6.91 14.17
CA GLY A 216 20.37 6.63 12.73
C GLY A 216 19.29 5.62 12.33
N PHE A 217 18.99 4.63 13.19
CA PHE A 217 17.97 3.63 12.91
C PHE A 217 16.56 4.22 13.01
N LEU A 218 16.31 5.16 13.94
CA LEU A 218 15.06 5.93 13.98
C LEU A 218 14.88 6.79 12.72
N LEU A 219 15.93 7.46 12.25
CA LEU A 219 15.91 8.25 11.02
C LEU A 219 15.61 7.39 9.78
N PHE A 220 16.14 6.16 9.75
CA PHE A 220 15.79 5.18 8.71
C PHE A 220 14.30 4.79 8.78
N ILE A 221 13.76 4.51 9.97
CA ILE A 221 12.34 4.18 10.13
C ILE A 221 11.46 5.33 9.67
N LEU A 222 11.80 6.57 10.00
CA LEU A 222 11.09 7.76 9.53
C LEU A 222 11.12 7.87 8.01
N SER A 223 12.21 7.48 7.35
CA SER A 223 12.29 7.52 5.88
C SER A 223 11.23 6.64 5.19
N LEU A 224 10.69 5.61 5.87
CA LEU A 224 9.58 4.77 5.40
C LEU A 224 8.29 5.56 5.17
N LEU A 225 8.11 6.71 5.82
CA LEU A 225 6.99 7.64 5.55
C LEU A 225 6.93 8.04 4.07
N SER A 226 8.08 8.07 3.38
CA SER A 226 8.16 8.36 1.96
C SER A 226 7.53 7.26 1.09
N THR A 227 7.28 6.05 1.60
CA THR A 227 6.73 4.94 0.82
C THR A 227 5.20 4.94 0.71
N CYS A 228 4.51 5.92 1.30
CA CYS A 228 3.08 6.13 1.08
C CYS A 228 2.73 6.16 -0.43
N SER A 229 1.95 5.17 -0.87
CA SER A 229 1.66 4.93 -2.29
C SER A 229 0.55 5.83 -2.84
N THR A 230 -0.42 6.18 -2.00
CA THR A 230 -1.66 6.85 -2.39
C THR A 230 -1.50 8.19 -3.13
N PRO A 231 -0.54 9.08 -2.79
CA PRO A 231 -0.33 10.36 -3.48
C PRO A 231 0.41 10.20 -4.81
N SER A 232 0.92 9.00 -5.11
CA SER A 232 1.94 8.79 -6.15
C SER A 232 1.35 8.48 -7.53
N VAL A 233 0.03 8.34 -7.64
CA VAL A 233 -0.59 7.84 -8.87
C VAL A 233 -1.88 8.56 -9.31
N LEU A 234 -1.98 9.84 -8.99
CA LEU A 234 -3.17 10.66 -9.22
C LEU A 234 -3.52 10.91 -10.70
N PHE A 235 -2.55 10.84 -11.61
CA PHE A 235 -2.76 10.95 -13.05
C PHE A 235 -3.16 9.61 -13.67
N SER A 236 -2.52 8.50 -13.27
CA SER A 236 -2.98 7.16 -13.69
C SER A 236 -4.41 6.87 -13.24
N TYR A 237 -4.82 7.44 -12.10
CA TYR A 237 -6.18 7.30 -11.60
C TYR A 237 -7.22 7.94 -12.56
N GLU A 238 -6.85 8.93 -13.40
CA GLU A 238 -7.75 9.67 -14.33
C GLU A 238 -8.11 8.95 -15.63
N LYS A 239 -7.63 7.71 -15.83
CA LYS A 239 -7.79 6.90 -17.04
C LYS A 239 -9.11 7.05 -17.81
N PRO A 240 -10.33 6.97 -17.22
CA PRO A 240 -11.57 7.05 -18.00
C PRO A 240 -11.90 8.45 -18.57
N TYR A 241 -11.25 9.51 -18.07
CA TYR A 241 -11.56 10.89 -18.44
C TYR A 241 -10.34 11.69 -18.87
N ARG A 242 -9.18 11.05 -19.05
CA ARG A 242 -7.94 11.76 -19.41
C ARG A 242 -8.06 12.45 -20.78
N ASN A 243 -8.59 11.77 -21.79
CA ASN A 243 -8.82 12.36 -23.11
C ASN A 243 -9.84 13.52 -23.03
N LEU A 244 -10.83 13.41 -22.13
CA LEU A 244 -11.77 14.49 -21.85
C LEU A 244 -11.10 15.67 -21.13
N LEU A 245 -10.21 15.40 -20.17
CA LEU A 245 -9.47 16.42 -19.42
C LEU A 245 -8.46 17.16 -20.28
N LEU A 246 -7.83 16.47 -21.23
CA LEU A 246 -6.89 17.05 -22.20
C LEU A 246 -7.60 17.90 -23.26
N THR A 247 -8.89 17.65 -23.52
CA THR A 247 -9.71 18.43 -24.47
C THR A 247 -10.40 19.63 -23.82
N LEU A 248 -10.43 19.71 -22.48
CA LEU A 248 -10.90 20.90 -21.78
C LEU A 248 -9.86 22.03 -21.89
N PRO A 249 -10.28 23.30 -22.01
CA PRO A 249 -9.39 24.47 -22.08
C PRO A 249 -8.79 24.78 -20.71
N VAL A 250 -7.96 23.87 -20.20
CA VAL A 250 -7.40 23.89 -18.86
C VAL A 250 -5.89 23.88 -18.96
N SER A 251 -5.23 24.74 -18.19
CA SER A 251 -3.77 24.69 -18.10
C SER A 251 -3.32 23.42 -17.36
N LEU A 252 -2.57 22.56 -18.06
CA LEU A 252 -1.98 21.34 -17.48
C LEU A 252 -1.10 21.63 -16.25
N LYS A 253 -0.47 22.82 -16.24
CA LYS A 253 0.29 23.32 -15.09
C LYS A 253 -0.59 23.50 -13.86
N SER A 254 -1.77 24.11 -14.00
CA SER A 254 -2.71 24.28 -12.87
C SER A 254 -3.21 22.93 -12.34
N LEU A 255 -3.46 21.96 -13.23
CA LEU A 255 -3.88 20.61 -12.84
C LEU A 255 -2.78 19.90 -12.03
N PHE A 256 -1.52 19.99 -12.49
CA PHE A 256 -0.38 19.43 -11.79
C PHE A 256 -0.21 20.01 -10.39
N TRP A 257 -0.19 21.33 -10.26
CA TRP A 257 -0.01 22.00 -8.96
C TRP A 257 -1.18 21.72 -8.00
N SER A 258 -2.40 21.59 -8.51
CA SER A 258 -3.56 21.22 -7.68
C SER A 258 -3.44 19.80 -7.13
N LYS A 259 -2.96 18.84 -7.95
CA LYS A 259 -2.69 17.47 -7.51
C LYS A 259 -1.52 17.41 -6.53
N TYR A 260 -0.49 18.24 -6.74
CA TYR A 260 0.63 18.38 -5.81
C TYR A 260 0.18 18.90 -4.45
N GLY A 261 -0.58 19.99 -4.42
CA GLY A 261 -1.15 20.54 -3.19
C GLY A 261 -2.06 19.54 -2.47
N PHE A 262 -2.90 18.80 -3.22
CA PHE A 262 -3.72 17.73 -2.66
C PHE A 262 -2.87 16.61 -2.05
N SER A 263 -1.85 16.12 -2.76
CA SER A 263 -0.95 15.06 -2.27
C SER A 263 -0.23 15.46 -0.99
N ILE A 264 0.26 16.71 -0.90
CA ILE A 264 0.86 17.23 0.33
C ILE A 264 -0.18 17.28 1.44
N ALA A 265 -1.38 17.82 1.18
CA ALA A 265 -2.40 18.00 2.20
C ALA A 265 -2.85 16.68 2.86
N ILE A 266 -2.89 15.56 2.12
CA ILE A 266 -3.23 14.26 2.70
C ILE A 266 -2.05 13.58 3.42
N THR A 267 -0.81 13.91 3.08
CA THR A 267 0.39 13.25 3.65
C THR A 267 1.01 14.02 4.81
N LEU A 268 0.87 15.34 4.82
CA LEU A 268 1.38 16.22 5.86
C LEU A 268 0.94 15.82 7.27
N PRO A 269 -0.34 15.43 7.52
CA PRO A 269 -0.76 14.98 8.85
C PRO A 269 0.03 13.76 9.36
N LEU A 270 0.35 12.81 8.48
CA LEU A 270 1.14 11.63 8.84
C LEU A 270 2.57 12.03 9.25
N TYR A 271 3.20 12.96 8.52
CA TYR A 271 4.53 13.49 8.85
C TYR A 271 4.50 14.27 10.16
N ALA A 272 3.46 15.08 10.39
CA ALA A 272 3.28 15.82 11.64
C ALA A 272 3.13 14.87 12.84
N VAL A 273 2.29 13.84 12.73
CA VAL A 273 2.12 12.83 13.80
C VAL A 273 3.43 12.09 14.07
N ALA A 274 4.13 11.65 13.03
CA ALA A 274 5.43 10.98 13.18
C ALA A 274 6.45 11.87 13.89
N TYR A 275 6.54 13.15 13.49
CA TYR A 275 7.40 14.13 14.14
C TYR A 275 7.04 14.34 15.61
N THR A 276 5.75 14.47 15.95
CA THR A 276 5.28 14.63 17.32
C THR A 276 5.63 13.42 18.19
N ILE A 277 5.49 12.20 17.68
CA ILE A 277 5.87 10.97 18.41
C ILE A 277 7.37 10.98 18.73
N VAL A 278 8.21 11.32 17.76
CA VAL A 278 9.66 11.43 17.97
C VAL A 278 9.99 12.53 18.96
N HIS A 279 9.33 13.68 18.88
CA HIS A 279 9.53 14.79 19.80
C HIS A 279 9.25 14.41 21.26
N ILE A 280 8.13 13.73 21.51
CA ILE A 280 7.73 13.31 22.86
C ILE A 280 8.73 12.29 23.43
N SER A 281 9.26 11.41 22.59
CA SER A 281 10.02 10.24 23.04
C SER A 281 11.53 10.46 23.08
N ASN A 282 12.06 11.36 22.24
CA ASN A 282 13.48 11.65 22.15
C ASN A 282 13.70 13.16 21.90
N PRO A 283 13.60 13.99 22.96
CA PRO A 283 13.69 15.44 22.85
C PRO A 283 15.08 15.96 22.48
N GLU A 284 16.15 15.15 22.57
CA GLU A 284 17.49 15.59 22.16
C GLU A 284 17.70 15.56 20.65
N MET A 285 17.03 14.64 19.95
CA MET A 285 16.95 14.63 18.48
C MET A 285 16.03 15.74 17.93
N TYR A 286 15.24 16.37 18.80
CA TYR A 286 14.32 17.42 18.41
C TYR A 286 15.06 18.71 18.09
N LYS A 287 15.13 19.02 16.80
CA LYS A 287 15.48 20.35 16.31
C LYS A 287 14.53 20.73 15.19
N LEU A 288 14.28 22.02 15.08
CA LEU A 288 13.52 22.63 13.98
C LEU A 288 14.11 22.21 12.62
N ASP A 289 15.41 21.96 12.58
CA ASP A 289 16.16 21.42 11.43
C ASP A 289 15.61 20.08 10.91
N LEU A 290 15.25 19.15 11.80
CA LEU A 290 14.69 17.85 11.43
C LEU A 290 13.30 18.01 10.79
N LEU A 291 12.46 18.91 11.34
CA LEU A 291 11.16 19.23 10.76
C LEU A 291 11.31 19.82 9.36
N VAL A 292 12.22 20.77 9.19
CA VAL A 292 12.53 21.39 7.88
C VAL A 292 13.00 20.33 6.89
N LEU A 293 13.87 19.42 7.30
CA LEU A 293 14.35 18.31 6.47
C LEU A 293 13.21 17.38 6.04
N MET A 294 12.33 17.01 6.98
CA MET A 294 11.17 16.16 6.71
C MET A 294 10.19 16.82 5.73
N LEU A 295 9.90 18.12 5.92
CA LEU A 295 9.01 18.89 5.02
C LEU A 295 9.63 19.06 3.63
N CYS A 296 10.93 19.33 3.54
CA CYS A 296 11.64 19.44 2.26
C CYS A 296 11.56 18.12 1.49
N SER A 297 11.88 17.01 2.16
CA SER A 297 11.81 15.68 1.56
C SER A 297 10.39 15.28 1.20
N LEU A 298 9.37 15.64 2.00
CA LEU A 298 7.97 15.44 1.63
C LEU A 298 7.62 16.14 0.32
N GLY A 299 8.01 17.41 0.18
CA GLY A 299 7.81 18.19 -1.04
C GLY A 299 8.50 17.55 -2.25
N LEU A 300 9.79 17.25 -2.13
CA LEU A 300 10.59 16.67 -3.22
C LEU A 300 10.11 15.28 -3.63
N THR A 301 9.86 14.39 -2.68
CA THR A 301 9.35 13.05 -2.97
C THR A 301 7.97 13.11 -3.61
N THR A 302 7.06 13.94 -3.09
CA THR A 302 5.73 14.13 -3.68
C THR A 302 5.81 14.67 -5.11
N PHE A 303 6.73 15.60 -5.36
CA PHE A 303 6.95 16.17 -6.69
C PHE A 303 7.45 15.12 -7.68
N ILE A 304 8.51 14.37 -7.35
CA ILE A 304 9.08 13.34 -8.23
C ILE A 304 8.03 12.27 -8.56
N LYS A 305 7.30 11.79 -7.55
CA LYS A 305 6.26 10.77 -7.73
C LYS A 305 5.16 11.25 -8.68
N LEU A 306 4.65 12.46 -8.46
CA LEU A 306 3.62 13.04 -9.32
C LEU A 306 4.14 13.36 -10.71
N TYR A 307 5.38 13.82 -10.85
CA TYR A 307 5.99 14.09 -12.15
C TYR A 307 6.20 12.81 -12.96
N PHE A 308 6.67 11.75 -12.30
CA PHE A 308 6.77 10.42 -12.91
C PHE A 308 5.40 9.92 -13.38
N ASP A 309 4.36 10.11 -12.58
CA ASP A 309 3.01 9.71 -12.93
C ASP A 309 2.38 10.56 -14.05
N TYR A 310 2.62 11.88 -14.02
CA TYR A 310 2.20 12.80 -15.06
C TYR A 310 2.82 12.45 -16.42
N LYS A 311 4.11 12.13 -16.44
CA LYS A 311 4.84 11.79 -17.66
C LYS A 311 4.53 10.41 -18.20
N ARG A 312 4.30 9.43 -17.31
CA ARG A 312 4.05 8.05 -17.74
C ARG A 312 2.84 7.46 -17.04
N PRO A 313 1.64 8.00 -17.19
CA PRO A 313 0.48 7.44 -16.51
C PRO A 313 0.24 6.01 -16.98
N ASN A 314 -0.21 5.17 -16.05
CA ASN A 314 -0.49 3.79 -16.33
C ASN A 314 -1.96 3.62 -16.68
N ASP A 315 -2.21 3.43 -17.96
CA ASP A 315 -3.55 3.20 -18.48
C ASP A 315 -3.91 1.71 -18.52
N SER A 316 -3.19 0.80 -17.85
CA SER A 316 -3.52 -0.63 -17.89
C SER A 316 -4.56 -1.08 -16.85
N TRP A 317 -4.74 -0.33 -15.76
CA TRP A 317 -5.54 -0.81 -14.62
C TRP A 317 -7.05 -0.86 -14.89
N SER A 318 -7.70 -1.94 -14.46
CA SER A 318 -9.17 -2.07 -14.50
C SER A 318 -9.85 -1.53 -13.24
N HIS A 319 -9.24 -1.67 -12.05
CA HIS A 319 -9.79 -1.21 -10.77
C HIS A 319 -8.75 -0.49 -9.90
N SER A 320 -9.20 0.43 -9.02
CA SER A 320 -8.32 1.23 -8.14
C SER A 320 -7.37 0.38 -7.28
N ARG A 321 -7.75 -0.86 -6.91
CA ARG A 321 -6.87 -1.76 -6.14
C ARG A 321 -5.60 -2.16 -6.88
N GLN A 322 -5.66 -2.37 -8.21
CA GLN A 322 -4.50 -2.81 -8.99
C GLN A 322 -3.35 -1.81 -8.96
N MET A 323 -3.64 -0.54 -8.64
CA MET A 323 -2.64 0.49 -8.34
C MET A 323 -1.64 0.02 -7.28
N PHE A 324 -2.11 -0.67 -6.24
CA PHE A 324 -1.30 -1.14 -5.12
C PHE A 324 -0.60 -2.47 -5.38
N GLU A 325 -0.97 -3.19 -6.44
CA GLU A 325 -0.37 -4.48 -6.79
C GLU A 325 0.63 -4.33 -7.96
N HIS A 326 0.57 -3.24 -8.70
CA HIS A 326 1.38 -3.04 -9.89
C HIS A 326 2.87 -2.80 -9.58
N LYS A 327 3.76 -3.41 -10.38
CA LYS A 327 5.23 -3.31 -10.25
C LYS A 327 5.78 -1.88 -10.21
N ARG A 328 5.04 -0.93 -10.78
CA ARG A 328 5.40 0.50 -10.79
C ARG A 328 5.57 1.05 -9.38
N LYS A 329 4.80 0.56 -8.41
CA LYS A 329 4.89 1.03 -7.01
C LYS A 329 6.32 0.91 -6.46
N TYR A 330 7.03 -0.17 -6.79
CA TYR A 330 8.40 -0.38 -6.32
C TYR A 330 9.38 0.63 -6.92
N LYS A 331 9.19 1.06 -8.18
CA LYS A 331 9.99 2.14 -8.78
C LYS A 331 9.73 3.47 -8.06
N ILE A 332 8.47 3.77 -7.79
CA ILE A 332 8.04 4.98 -7.06
C ILE A 332 8.61 4.97 -5.63
N TRP A 333 8.56 3.83 -4.95
CA TRP A 333 9.13 3.64 -3.62
C TRP A 333 10.65 3.77 -3.62
N ALA A 334 11.35 3.19 -4.59
CA ALA A 334 12.79 3.32 -4.71
C ALA A 334 13.20 4.78 -4.92
N MET A 335 12.51 5.52 -5.79
CA MET A 335 12.75 6.96 -6.01
C MET A 335 12.53 7.76 -4.73
N SER A 336 11.44 7.50 -4.00
CA SER A 336 11.14 8.26 -2.78
C SER A 336 12.10 7.93 -1.64
N MET A 337 12.42 6.64 -1.47
CA MET A 337 13.38 6.20 -0.47
C MET A 337 14.77 6.75 -0.76
N SER A 338 15.21 6.79 -2.02
CA SER A 338 16.52 7.36 -2.35
C SER A 338 16.65 8.81 -1.88
N VAL A 339 15.57 9.60 -1.93
CA VAL A 339 15.56 10.97 -1.41
C VAL A 339 15.48 10.98 0.12
N SER A 340 14.60 10.20 0.74
CA SER A 340 14.38 10.25 2.20
C SER A 340 15.43 9.51 3.03
N VAL A 341 16.17 8.54 2.47
CA VAL A 341 17.27 7.85 3.16
C VAL A 341 18.42 8.81 3.50
N THR A 342 18.53 9.94 2.79
CA THR A 342 19.48 11.01 3.14
C THR A 342 19.28 11.55 4.55
N TRP A 343 18.12 11.33 5.19
CA TRP A 343 17.88 11.67 6.59
C TRP A 343 18.84 10.96 7.53
N MET A 344 19.35 9.78 7.17
CA MET A 344 20.34 9.07 7.97
C MET A 344 21.65 9.86 8.15
N LEU A 345 21.91 10.84 7.27
CA LEU A 345 23.07 11.72 7.35
C LEU A 345 22.87 12.87 8.35
N TYR A 346 21.66 13.05 8.90
CA TYR A 346 21.29 14.18 9.76
C TYR A 346 22.19 14.31 11.01
N LEU A 347 22.67 13.19 11.55
CA LEU A 347 23.57 13.19 12.71
C LEU A 347 25.03 13.51 12.37
N TYR A 348 25.40 13.49 11.09
CA TYR A 348 26.80 13.54 10.63
C TYR A 348 27.10 14.76 9.76
N VAL A 349 26.08 15.35 9.15
CA VAL A 349 26.23 16.35 8.09
C VAL A 349 25.28 17.52 8.36
N ASN A 350 25.71 18.75 8.04
CA ASN A 350 24.87 19.94 8.16
C ASN A 350 23.62 19.84 7.24
N LEU A 351 22.48 20.31 7.73
CA LEU A 351 21.19 20.37 7.06
C LEU A 351 21.28 20.85 5.60
N ALA A 352 22.03 21.94 5.35
CA ALA A 352 22.18 22.52 4.02
C ALA A 352 22.77 21.53 3.00
N ALA A 353 23.75 20.73 3.40
CA ALA A 353 24.38 19.73 2.54
C ALA A 353 23.43 18.54 2.28
N ILE A 354 22.61 18.15 3.26
CA ILE A 354 21.59 17.10 3.08
C ILE A 354 20.52 17.58 2.10
N ILE A 355 20.05 18.83 2.22
CA ILE A 355 19.08 19.41 1.28
C ILE A 355 19.68 19.49 -0.13
N ALA A 356 20.94 19.92 -0.26
CA ALA A 356 21.63 19.97 -1.55
C ALA A 356 21.70 18.57 -2.21
N LEU A 357 21.99 17.53 -1.41
CA LEU A 357 21.98 16.14 -1.87
C LEU A 357 20.59 15.68 -2.32
N GLN A 358 19.54 15.98 -1.55
CA GLN A 358 18.15 15.68 -1.93
C GLN A 358 17.76 16.36 -3.25
N LEU A 359 18.15 17.61 -3.44
CA LEU A 359 17.91 18.36 -4.68
C LEU A 359 18.67 17.75 -5.86
N LEU A 360 19.93 17.35 -5.66
CA LEU A 360 20.73 16.68 -6.69
C LEU A 360 20.11 15.34 -7.11
N LEU A 361 19.74 14.49 -6.16
CA LEU A 361 19.04 13.23 -6.43
C LEU A 361 17.71 13.47 -7.16
N THR A 362 16.94 14.47 -6.72
CA THR A 362 15.71 14.88 -7.40
C THR A 362 15.98 15.27 -8.85
N LYS A 363 17.00 16.09 -9.12
CA LYS A 363 17.38 16.49 -10.48
C LYS A 363 17.76 15.28 -11.35
N VAL A 364 18.54 14.34 -10.80
CA VAL A 364 18.91 13.10 -11.49
C VAL A 364 17.66 12.29 -11.87
N PHE A 365 16.72 12.10 -10.93
CA PHE A 365 15.46 11.42 -11.25
C PHE A 365 14.65 12.16 -12.33
N LEU A 366 14.53 13.48 -12.25
CA LEU A 366 13.84 14.27 -13.27
C LEU A 366 14.49 14.12 -14.66
N TYR A 367 15.82 14.07 -14.73
CA TYR A 367 16.54 13.82 -15.98
C TYR A 367 16.25 12.42 -16.54
N VAL A 368 16.34 11.38 -15.71
CA VAL A 368 16.04 9.99 -16.11
C VAL A 368 14.59 9.85 -16.58
N ILE A 369 13.65 10.48 -15.88
CA ILE A 369 12.22 10.44 -16.24
C ILE A 369 11.99 11.06 -17.62
N LYS A 370 12.66 12.19 -17.92
CA LYS A 370 12.60 12.88 -19.22
C LYS A 370 13.23 12.07 -20.35
N LYS A 371 14.43 11.54 -20.17
CA LYS A 371 15.19 10.79 -21.20
C LYS A 371 14.46 9.53 -21.70
N GLU A 372 13.70 8.91 -20.82
CA GLU A 372 12.94 7.70 -21.11
C GLU A 372 11.50 8.00 -21.60
N ASP A 373 11.16 9.26 -21.93
CA ASP A 373 9.85 9.65 -22.50
C ASP A 373 9.76 9.12 -23.96
N PRO A 374 8.80 8.22 -24.29
CA PRO A 374 8.69 7.61 -25.62
C PRO A 374 8.49 8.62 -26.75
N SER A 375 7.95 9.79 -26.43
CA SER A 375 7.71 10.89 -27.37
C SER A 375 8.99 11.51 -27.93
N GLN A 376 10.13 11.41 -27.23
CA GLN A 376 11.42 11.89 -27.75
C GLN A 376 12.11 10.88 -28.69
N ARG A 377 11.84 9.57 -28.55
CA ARG A 377 12.42 8.54 -29.43
C ARG A 377 11.84 8.49 -30.84
N ILE A 378 10.70 9.15 -31.06
CA ILE A 378 10.04 9.25 -32.37
C ILE A 378 10.60 10.44 -33.18
N LEU A 379 11.30 11.38 -32.52
CA LEU A 379 11.94 12.54 -33.17
C LEU A 379 13.43 12.33 -33.47
N GLU A 380 14.03 11.24 -32.97
CA GLU A 380 15.44 10.87 -33.19
C GLU A 380 15.60 9.64 -34.10
N ARG A 381 14.52 9.20 -34.76
CA ARG A 381 14.51 8.25 -35.88
C ARG A 381 13.79 8.90 -37.04
#